data_AF-A0A1I6W5V2-F1
#
_entry.id   AF-A0A1I6W5V2-F1
#
_cell.length_a   1.000
_cell.length_b   1.000
_cell.length_c   1.000
_cell.angle_alpha   90.00
_cell.angle_beta   90.00
_cell.angle_gamma   90.00
#
_symmetry.space_group_name_H-M   'P 1'
#
loop_
_entity.id
_entity.type
_entity.pdbx_description
1 polymer ?
#
loop_
_entity_poly.entity_id
_entity_poly.type
_entity_poly.pdbx_seq_one_letter_code
_entity_poly.pdbx_strand_id
1 'polypeptide(L)'
;MMRKSSKVVKSSRKVRSSNSSGGTGTKGSVRSSYSRAVFSTGILRRNPGTNFALVDLVNLGYANALRMTVQVFDWSSGLPVALTLTPCNTTKCFVSLAPGTSNFIYADVSSVQYKYEVRISRSTANRNVILNVFGLSQEPLTPQTGNNVLQHALVRIR
;
A
#
# COMPACT_ATOMS: atom_id res chain seq x y z
N MET A 1 -22.75 -65.61 -18.26
CA MET A 1 -23.57 -65.28 -17.07
C MET A 1 -23.66 -63.76 -16.96
N MET A 2 -24.72 -63.16 -17.50
CA MET A 2 -26.03 -62.88 -16.87
C MET A 2 -26.06 -61.55 -16.09
N ARG A 3 -26.78 -60.60 -16.71
CA ARG A 3 -27.24 -59.30 -16.19
C ARG A 3 -28.09 -59.47 -14.93
N LYS A 4 -28.07 -58.47 -14.03
CA LYS A 4 -29.27 -58.07 -13.28
C LYS A 4 -29.41 -56.54 -13.26
N SER A 5 -30.51 -56.11 -13.87
CA SER A 5 -31.11 -54.78 -13.80
C SER A 5 -32.03 -54.65 -12.57
N SER A 6 -32.46 -53.40 -12.33
CA SER A 6 -33.66 -52.94 -11.58
C SER A 6 -33.39 -52.51 -10.13
N LYS A 7 -33.98 -51.45 -9.57
CA LYS A 7 -35.24 -50.75 -9.92
C LYS A 7 -35.23 -49.35 -9.25
N VAL A 8 -35.78 -48.38 -9.96
CA VAL A 8 -36.12 -47.03 -9.48
C VAL A 8 -37.32 -47.13 -8.52
N VAL A 9 -37.25 -46.43 -7.38
CA VAL A 9 -38.43 -46.16 -6.52
C VAL A 9 -38.67 -44.66 -6.50
N LYS A 10 -39.77 -44.23 -7.13
CA LYS A 10 -40.35 -42.89 -6.99
C LYS A 10 -41.11 -42.85 -5.67
N SER A 11 -40.82 -41.85 -4.83
CA SER A 11 -41.68 -41.49 -3.69
C SER A 11 -42.04 -40.02 -3.77
N SER A 12 -43.31 -39.78 -4.07
CA SER A 12 -43.96 -38.48 -4.14
C SER A 12 -44.17 -37.93 -2.73
N ARG A 13 -43.61 -36.77 -2.41
CA ARG A 13 -44.03 -35.98 -1.23
C ARG A 13 -44.47 -34.58 -1.62
N LYS A 14 -45.79 -34.47 -1.63
CA LYS A 14 -46.70 -33.33 -1.50
C LYS A 14 -46.03 -32.03 -1.01
N VAL A 15 -46.05 -31.04 -1.91
CA VAL A 15 -45.83 -29.62 -1.62
C VAL A 15 -46.84 -29.15 -0.57
N ARG A 16 -46.36 -28.61 0.55
CA ARG A 16 -47.15 -27.77 1.45
C ARG A 16 -46.52 -26.40 1.46
N SER A 17 -47.22 -25.43 0.85
CA SER A 17 -46.95 -24.01 1.00
C SER A 17 -47.35 -23.58 2.40
N SER A 18 -46.40 -23.05 3.16
CA SER A 18 -46.68 -22.23 4.34
C SER A 18 -46.12 -20.83 4.07
N ASN A 19 -47.02 -19.89 3.80
CA ASN A 19 -46.74 -18.47 3.88
C ASN A 19 -46.41 -18.13 5.33
N SER A 20 -45.19 -17.67 5.58
CA SER A 20 -44.85 -16.94 6.81
C SER A 20 -44.24 -15.60 6.41
N SER A 21 -45.10 -14.59 6.41
CA SER A 21 -44.76 -13.18 6.51
C SER A 21 -43.92 -12.95 7.77
N GLY A 22 -42.64 -12.63 7.60
CA GLY A 22 -41.73 -12.31 8.69
C GLY A 22 -40.60 -11.44 8.16
N GLY A 23 -40.80 -10.12 8.27
CA GLY A 23 -39.76 -9.15 7.94
C GLY A 23 -38.51 -9.42 8.77
N THR A 24 -37.38 -9.54 8.08
CA THR A 24 -36.07 -9.42 8.71
C THR A 24 -35.27 -8.45 7.86
N GLY A 25 -35.02 -7.28 8.46
CA GLY A 25 -34.24 -6.22 7.85
C GLY A 25 -32.93 -6.78 7.34
N THR A 26 -32.69 -6.59 6.04
CA THR A 26 -31.36 -6.70 5.46
C THR A 26 -30.46 -5.76 6.26
N LYS A 27 -29.71 -6.31 7.22
CA LYS A 27 -28.50 -5.67 7.72
C LYS A 27 -27.58 -5.57 6.51
N GLY A 28 -27.70 -4.47 5.77
CA GLY A 28 -26.72 -4.07 4.79
C GLY A 28 -25.40 -4.07 5.52
N SER A 29 -24.53 -5.02 5.17
CA SER A 29 -23.13 -4.95 5.55
C SER A 29 -22.63 -3.64 4.96
N VAL A 30 -22.52 -2.62 5.82
CA VAL A 30 -21.87 -1.37 5.47
C VAL A 30 -20.42 -1.76 5.20
N ARG A 31 -20.11 -2.05 3.95
CA ARG A 31 -18.72 -2.13 3.50
C ARG A 31 -18.14 -0.76 3.80
N SER A 32 -17.39 -0.68 4.90
CA SER A 32 -16.48 0.45 5.15
C SER A 32 -15.57 0.54 3.92
N SER A 33 -15.88 1.46 3.01
CA SER A 33 -15.01 1.75 1.88
C SER A 33 -13.81 2.48 2.46
N TYR A 34 -12.75 1.76 2.74
CA TYR A 34 -11.53 2.38 3.22
C TYR A 34 -10.97 3.28 2.12
N SER A 35 -10.89 4.58 2.42
CA SER A 35 -10.25 5.54 1.52
C SER A 35 -8.73 5.33 1.53
N ARG A 36 -8.06 5.73 0.44
CA ARG A 36 -6.61 5.87 0.42
C ARG A 36 -6.21 7.25 0.91
N ALA A 37 -5.10 7.31 1.64
CA ALA A 37 -4.45 8.55 2.03
C ALA A 37 -3.06 8.60 1.42
N VAL A 38 -2.63 9.78 0.98
CA VAL A 38 -1.28 10.05 0.51
C VAL A 38 -0.54 10.82 1.60
N PHE A 39 0.66 10.38 1.92
CA PHE A 39 1.57 10.99 2.86
C PHE A 39 2.77 11.51 2.07
N SER A 40 3.15 12.76 2.31
CA SER A 40 4.24 13.44 1.63
C SER A 40 5.30 13.87 2.64
N THR A 41 6.56 13.84 2.22
CA THR A 41 7.66 14.47 2.94
C THR A 41 7.59 16.01 2.94
N GLY A 42 6.68 16.58 2.15
CA GLY A 42 6.88 17.92 1.61
C GLY A 42 8.06 17.93 0.63
N ILE A 43 8.43 19.12 0.16
CA ILE A 43 9.58 19.29 -0.72
C ILE A 43 10.84 19.42 0.13
N LEU A 44 11.75 18.45 0.01
CA LEU A 44 13.05 18.44 0.66
C LEU A 44 14.09 19.09 -0.23
N ARG A 45 14.90 20.00 0.32
CA ARG A 45 16.12 20.48 -0.34
C ARG A 45 17.15 19.37 -0.32
N ARG A 46 17.69 18.98 -1.47
CA ARG A 46 18.68 17.90 -1.54
C ARG A 46 20.00 18.40 -0.97
N ASN A 47 20.49 17.78 0.10
CA ASN A 47 21.87 17.96 0.54
C ASN A 47 22.81 17.42 -0.55
N PRO A 48 23.88 18.12 -0.94
CA PRO A 48 24.82 17.66 -1.97
C PRO A 48 25.36 16.23 -1.76
N GLY A 49 25.46 15.77 -0.51
CA GLY A 49 25.88 14.40 -0.18
C GLY A 49 24.79 13.34 -0.29
N THR A 50 23.57 13.67 -0.74
CA THR A 50 22.46 12.71 -0.87
C THR A 50 22.38 12.14 -2.28
N ASN A 51 22.58 10.84 -2.39
CA ASN A 51 22.49 10.07 -3.63
C ASN A 51 21.17 9.31 -3.72
N PHE A 52 20.60 8.88 -2.61
CA PHE A 52 19.40 8.05 -2.61
C PHE A 52 18.32 8.62 -1.70
N ALA A 53 17.07 8.60 -2.17
CA ALA A 53 15.90 8.76 -1.32
C ALA A 53 15.32 7.37 -1.02
N LEU A 54 15.61 6.84 0.16
CA LEU A 54 15.14 5.54 0.62
C LEU A 54 13.87 5.67 1.45
N VAL A 55 12.93 4.77 1.23
CA VAL A 55 11.65 4.69 1.93
C VAL A 55 11.57 3.35 2.64
N ASP A 56 11.60 3.39 3.96
CA ASP A 56 11.37 2.21 4.81
C ASP A 56 9.89 2.09 5.14
N LEU A 57 9.36 0.89 4.91
CA LEU A 57 7.96 0.56 5.10
C LEU A 57 7.87 -0.66 6.01
N VAL A 58 7.16 -0.55 7.14
CA VAL A 58 6.95 -1.66 8.07
C VAL A 58 5.47 -1.86 8.31
N ASN A 59 5.00 -3.11 8.25
CA ASN A 59 3.66 -3.49 8.67
C ASN A 59 3.71 -4.13 10.05
N LEU A 60 3.35 -3.37 11.09
CA LEU A 60 3.25 -3.85 12.47
C LEU A 60 1.88 -4.45 12.79
N GLY A 61 0.99 -4.57 11.79
CA GLY A 61 -0.27 -5.27 11.94
C GLY A 61 -0.09 -6.79 12.01
N TYR A 62 -1.07 -7.48 12.60
CA TYR A 62 -1.03 -8.92 12.81
C TYR A 62 -1.89 -9.74 11.84
N ALA A 63 -2.87 -9.11 11.18
CA ALA A 63 -3.92 -9.84 10.45
C ALA A 63 -3.89 -9.63 8.93
N ASN A 64 -3.58 -8.42 8.48
CA ASN A 64 -3.82 -8.03 7.08
C ASN A 64 -2.52 -7.58 6.41
N ALA A 65 -2.30 -8.09 5.20
CA ALA A 65 -1.29 -7.55 4.31
C ALA A 65 -1.68 -6.12 3.88
N LEU A 66 -0.67 -5.27 3.71
CA LEU A 66 -0.84 -3.89 3.30
C LEU A 66 -0.39 -3.69 1.87
N ARG A 67 -1.16 -2.88 1.15
CA ARG A 67 -0.82 -2.42 -0.19
C ARG A 67 -0.50 -0.94 -0.12
N MET A 68 0.75 -0.60 -0.41
CA MET A 68 1.24 0.75 -0.44
C MET A 68 1.69 1.11 -1.85
N THR A 69 1.80 2.41 -2.12
CA THR A 69 2.36 2.91 -3.37
C THR A 69 3.35 4.01 -3.05
N VAL A 70 4.56 3.89 -3.57
CA VAL A 70 5.64 4.88 -3.41
C VAL A 70 5.87 5.57 -4.74
N GLN A 71 6.09 6.88 -4.68
CA GLN A 71 6.52 7.74 -5.78
C GLN A 71 7.55 8.73 -5.26
N VAL A 72 8.57 9.03 -6.07
CA VAL A 72 9.54 10.09 -5.78
C VAL A 72 9.54 11.06 -6.96
N PHE A 73 9.57 12.36 -6.66
CA PHE A 73 9.51 13.41 -7.67
C PHE A 73 10.69 14.36 -7.52
N ASP A 74 11.37 14.66 -8.62
CA ASP A 74 12.21 15.84 -8.76
C ASP A 74 11.31 17.06 -8.99
N TRP A 75 11.56 18.10 -8.21
CA TRP A 75 10.84 19.38 -8.24
C TRP A 75 11.73 20.55 -8.68
N SER A 76 12.94 20.26 -9.17
CA SER A 76 13.96 21.26 -9.53
C SER A 76 13.51 22.17 -10.67
N SER A 77 12.69 21.66 -11.60
CA SER A 77 12.08 22.44 -12.69
C SER A 77 10.86 23.27 -12.26
N GLY A 78 10.36 23.08 -11.04
CA GLY A 78 9.07 23.62 -10.60
C GLY A 78 7.86 22.75 -10.94
N LEU A 79 8.03 21.70 -11.76
CA LEU A 79 7.02 20.68 -12.05
C LEU A 79 7.42 19.33 -11.42
N PRO A 80 6.45 18.46 -11.07
CA PRO A 80 6.76 17.14 -10.52
C PRO A 80 7.25 16.20 -11.63
N VAL A 81 8.54 15.89 -11.64
CA VAL A 81 9.14 14.91 -12.57
C VAL A 81 9.35 13.60 -11.81
N ALA A 82 8.58 12.57 -12.15
CA ALA A 82 8.63 11.30 -11.42
C ALA A 82 9.93 10.52 -11.71
N LEU A 83 10.58 10.03 -10.66
CA LEU A 83 11.82 9.27 -10.73
C LEU A 83 11.56 7.76 -10.73
N THR A 84 12.40 7.00 -11.40
CA THR A 84 12.35 5.53 -11.40
C THR A 84 12.74 4.99 -10.03
N LEU A 85 12.00 3.98 -9.56
CA LEU A 85 12.17 3.37 -8.24
C LEU A 85 12.72 1.95 -8.35
N THR A 86 13.67 1.61 -7.49
CA THR A 86 14.21 0.27 -7.31
C THR A 86 13.54 -0.39 -6.09
N PRO A 87 13.16 -1.68 -6.16
CA PRO A 87 13.40 -2.65 -7.24
C PRO A 87 12.28 -2.71 -8.30
N CYS A 88 11.29 -1.82 -8.24
CA CYS A 88 10.12 -1.86 -9.13
C CYS A 88 10.41 -1.51 -10.60
N ASN A 89 11.54 -0.87 -10.91
CA ASN A 89 11.91 -0.38 -12.24
C ASN A 89 10.80 0.45 -12.92
N THR A 90 10.04 1.20 -12.13
CA THR A 90 8.92 2.06 -12.58
C THR A 90 8.86 3.33 -11.73
N THR A 91 8.17 4.36 -12.20
CA THR A 91 7.99 5.64 -11.47
C THR A 91 6.93 5.58 -10.37
N LYS A 92 6.26 4.44 -10.23
CA LYS A 92 5.22 4.19 -9.24
C LYS A 92 5.31 2.74 -8.76
N CYS A 93 5.88 2.55 -7.58
CA CYS A 93 6.15 1.24 -7.05
C CYS A 93 5.02 0.76 -6.14
N PHE A 94 4.41 -0.38 -6.46
CA PHE A 94 3.38 -1.00 -5.64
C PHE A 94 4.01 -2.01 -4.70
N VAL A 95 3.84 -1.80 -3.40
CA VAL A 95 4.46 -2.64 -2.37
C VAL A 95 3.39 -3.41 -1.63
N SER A 96 3.52 -4.74 -1.60
CA SER A 96 2.72 -5.60 -0.73
C SER A 96 3.55 -6.01 0.48
N LEU A 97 3.05 -5.74 1.68
CA LEU A 97 3.71 -6.06 2.95
C LEU A 97 2.85 -7.03 3.75
N ALA A 98 3.38 -8.22 4.03
CA ALA A 98 2.72 -9.15 4.94
C ALA A 98 2.69 -8.60 6.38
N PRO A 99 1.82 -9.12 7.26
CA PRO A 99 1.89 -8.85 8.69
C PRO A 99 3.30 -9.10 9.26
N GLY A 100 3.83 -8.19 10.07
CA GLY A 100 5.11 -8.33 10.75
C GLY A 100 6.36 -8.18 9.87
N THR A 101 6.23 -7.74 8.61
CA THR A 101 7.38 -7.61 7.69
C THR A 101 7.73 -6.15 7.39
N SER A 102 8.97 -5.93 6.96
CA SER A 102 9.44 -4.68 6.37
C SER A 102 9.82 -4.86 4.89
N ASN A 103 9.88 -3.74 4.17
CA ASN A 103 10.46 -3.64 2.84
C ASN A 103 10.95 -2.21 2.61
N PHE A 104 11.86 -2.01 1.67
CA PHE A 104 12.39 -0.70 1.32
C PHE A 104 12.31 -0.45 -0.18
N ILE A 105 12.05 0.80 -0.55
CA ILE A 105 12.04 1.29 -1.94
C ILE A 105 12.97 2.49 -1.99
N TYR A 106 13.73 2.66 -3.06
CA TYR A 106 14.54 3.87 -3.21
C TYR A 106 14.54 4.41 -4.64
N ALA A 107 14.82 5.71 -4.73
CA ALA A 107 15.15 6.40 -5.98
C ALA A 107 16.59 6.92 -5.89
N ASP A 108 17.30 6.89 -7.02
CA ASP A 108 18.51 7.70 -7.21
C ASP A 108 18.09 9.17 -7.37
N VAL A 109 18.61 10.02 -6.50
CA VAL A 109 18.41 11.48 -6.50
C VAL A 109 19.73 12.24 -6.70
N SER A 110 20.82 11.56 -7.06
CA SER A 110 22.13 12.16 -7.31
C SER A 110 22.12 13.18 -8.47
N SER A 111 21.16 13.07 -9.40
CA SER A 111 20.95 14.03 -10.49
C SER A 111 19.93 15.14 -10.18
N VAL A 112 19.18 15.05 -9.08
CA VAL A 112 18.17 16.05 -8.67
C VAL A 112 18.82 17.35 -8.22
N GLN A 113 18.83 18.38 -9.05
CA GLN A 113 19.61 19.60 -8.79
C GLN A 113 19.32 20.29 -7.45
N TYR A 114 18.04 20.43 -7.06
CA TYR A 114 17.67 21.28 -5.93
C TYR A 114 16.82 20.57 -4.88
N LYS A 115 15.74 19.91 -5.30
CA LYS A 115 14.71 19.50 -4.36
C LYS A 115 13.86 18.35 -4.89
N TYR A 116 13.48 17.44 -3.99
CA TYR A 116 12.63 16.30 -4.30
C TYR A 116 11.53 16.11 -3.26
N GLU A 117 10.56 15.28 -3.59
CA GLU A 117 9.46 14.89 -2.71
C GLU A 117 9.26 13.38 -2.78
N VAL A 118 8.98 12.75 -1.65
CA VAL A 118 8.50 11.36 -1.59
C VAL A 118 7.03 11.36 -1.22
N ARG A 119 6.22 10.61 -1.99
CA ARG A 119 4.80 10.36 -1.72
C ARG A 119 4.53 8.89 -1.48
N ILE A 120 3.84 8.60 -0.38
CA ILE A 120 3.47 7.24 0.04
C ILE A 120 1.96 7.18 0.18
N SER A 121 1.29 6.42 -0.68
CA SER A 121 -0.14 6.15 -0.61
C SER A 121 -0.42 4.83 0.10
N ARG A 122 -1.38 4.81 1.02
CA ARG A 122 -1.85 3.59 1.68
C ARG A 122 -3.32 3.64 2.05
N SER A 123 -3.91 2.48 2.34
CA SER A 123 -5.25 2.39 2.93
C SER A 123 -5.28 3.05 4.31
N THR A 124 -6.40 3.72 4.62
CA THR A 124 -6.67 4.30 5.94
C THR A 124 -7.14 3.27 6.98
N ALA A 125 -7.41 2.02 6.55
CA ALA A 125 -7.92 0.94 7.42
C ALA A 125 -6.95 0.51 8.52
N ASN A 126 -5.66 0.45 8.21
CA ASN A 126 -4.63 -0.03 9.12
C ASN A 126 -3.69 1.14 9.48
N ARG A 127 -3.53 1.43 10.76
CA ARG A 127 -2.66 2.50 11.25
C ARG A 127 -1.34 1.99 11.85
N ASN A 128 -1.19 0.68 12.02
CA ASN A 128 -0.01 0.04 12.61
C ASN A 128 1.06 -0.15 11.52
N VAL A 129 1.58 0.97 11.03
CA VAL A 129 2.63 1.01 10.03
C VAL A 129 3.71 1.99 10.44
N ILE A 130 4.93 1.73 10.02
CA ILE A 130 6.02 2.71 10.03
C ILE A 130 6.34 3.10 8.61
N LEU A 131 6.43 4.41 8.36
CA LEU A 131 6.81 5.00 7.09
C LEU A 131 7.93 6.00 7.37
N ASN A 132 9.16 5.68 7.02
CA ASN A 132 10.29 6.60 7.17
C ASN A 132 10.92 6.86 5.81
N VAL A 133 11.43 8.07 5.63
CA VAL A 133 12.19 8.45 4.44
C VAL A 133 13.57 8.92 4.89
N PHE A 134 14.61 8.42 4.25
CA PHE A 134 15.99 8.82 4.50
C PHE A 134 16.66 9.29 3.20
N GLY A 135 17.36 10.40 3.27
CA GLY A 135 18.33 10.78 2.25
C GLY A 135 19.65 10.15 2.60
N LEU A 136 20.15 9.26 1.76
CA LEU A 136 21.39 8.52 2.01
C LEU A 136 22.48 8.97 1.05
N SER A 137 23.73 8.97 1.51
CA SER A 137 24.89 9.10 0.63
C SER A 137 25.10 7.87 -0.24
N GLN A 138 26.05 7.96 -1.15
CA GLN A 138 26.70 6.77 -1.69
C GLN A 138 27.47 6.02 -0.57
N GLU A 139 27.74 4.73 -0.81
CA GLU A 139 28.42 3.82 0.12
C GLU A 139 29.55 4.48 0.92
N PRO A 140 29.54 4.40 2.27
CA PRO A 140 28.53 3.73 3.11
C PRO A 140 27.22 4.50 3.11
N LEU A 141 26.07 3.82 2.94
CA LEU A 141 24.72 4.39 2.87
C LEU A 141 24.32 5.18 4.14
N THR A 142 24.88 6.38 4.30
CA THR A 142 24.83 7.15 5.54
C THR A 142 23.69 8.16 5.47
N PRO A 143 22.80 8.22 6.48
CA PRO A 143 21.76 9.23 6.55
C PRO A 143 22.33 10.65 6.54
N GLN A 144 21.81 11.49 5.64
CA GLN A 144 22.23 12.87 5.44
C GLN A 144 21.32 13.82 6.22
N THR A 145 21.94 14.71 6.99
CA THR A 145 21.21 15.72 7.77
C THR A 145 20.33 16.58 6.86
N GLY A 146 19.08 16.78 7.28
CA GLY A 146 18.08 17.58 6.56
C GLY A 146 17.30 16.85 5.47
N ASN A 147 17.65 15.58 5.19
CA ASN A 147 16.93 14.76 4.20
C ASN A 147 16.18 13.56 4.80
N ASN A 148 16.05 13.51 6.12
CA ASN A 148 15.33 12.45 6.81
C ASN A 148 13.96 12.95 7.28
N VAL A 149 12.91 12.17 7.00
CA VAL A 149 11.54 12.44 7.43
C VAL A 149 10.96 11.19 8.05
N LEU A 150 10.78 11.21 9.36
CA LEU A 150 10.14 10.12 10.09
C LEU A 150 8.61 10.22 9.96
N GLN A 151 7.93 9.10 10.18
CA GLN A 151 6.48 8.98 10.00
C GLN A 151 5.65 10.13 10.58
N HIS A 152 6.00 10.62 11.77
CA HIS A 152 5.25 11.68 12.45
C HIS A 152 5.36 13.04 11.77
N ALA A 153 6.39 13.26 10.94
CA ALA A 153 6.61 14.47 10.18
C ALA A 153 6.04 14.40 8.75
N LEU A 154 5.52 13.24 8.32
CA LEU A 154 4.86 13.12 7.03
C LEU A 154 3.53 13.88 7.01
N VAL A 155 3.36 14.74 6.01
CA VAL A 155 2.15 15.52 5.82
C VAL A 155 1.15 14.72 5.00
N ARG A 156 -0.06 14.53 5.53
CA ARG A 156 -1.16 13.93 4.76
C ARG A 156 -1.69 14.94 3.73
N ILE A 157 -1.68 14.58 2.47
CA ILE A 157 -2.21 15.38 1.35
C ILE A 157 -3.46 14.72 0.74
N ARG A 158 -4.33 15.53 0.12
CA ARG A 158 -5.59 15.10 -0.49
C ARG A 158 -5.42 14.78 -1.97
#